data_AF-A0A8H6JR77-F1
#
_entry.id   AF-A0A8H6JR77-F1
#
_cell.length_a   1.000
_cell.length_b   1.000
_cell.length_c   1.000
_cell.angle_alpha   90.00
_cell.angle_beta   90.00
_cell.angle_gamma   90.00
#
_symmetry.space_group_name_H-M   'P 1'
#
loop_
_entity.id
_entity.type
_entity.pdbx_description
1 polymer ?
#
loop_
_entity_poly.entity_id
_entity_poly.type
_entity_poly.pdbx_seq_one_letter_code
_entity_poly.pdbx_strand_id
1 'polypeptide(L)'
;MSSEPPHPLGSPLGSPSPVSLDGEAIQSHPKFQESLKFLDEVKRRFEATQPEVYPAFIQALSTFNQAAPRTREEADRNLAEIHATARALLRGHGDLLERFESGLPAEYLHKRAKSEGQI
;
A
#
# COMPACT_ATOMS: atom_id res chain seq x y z
N MET A 1 -40.35 3.97 -60.31
CA MET A 1 -40.26 5.32 -59.73
C MET A 1 -39.54 5.19 -58.39
N SER A 2 -38.63 6.12 -58.10
CA SER A 2 -37.64 6.25 -56.99
C SER A 2 -38.14 5.79 -55.59
N SER A 3 -37.31 5.39 -54.62
CA SER A 3 -36.15 6.10 -54.06
C SER A 3 -35.24 5.22 -53.16
N GLU A 4 -34.03 5.73 -52.94
CA GLU A 4 -32.84 5.30 -52.15
C GLU A 4 -33.06 5.12 -50.61
N PRO A 5 -32.19 4.39 -49.86
CA PRO A 5 -32.40 3.96 -48.47
C PRO A 5 -31.80 4.94 -47.43
N PRO A 6 -32.06 4.74 -46.12
CA PRO A 6 -30.92 4.72 -45.19
C PRO A 6 -31.06 3.76 -43.97
N HIS A 7 -29.89 3.53 -43.34
CA HIS A 7 -29.56 3.02 -42.00
C HIS A 7 -30.09 1.65 -41.49
N PRO A 8 -29.21 0.64 -41.31
CA PRO A 8 -29.43 -0.37 -40.29
C PRO A 8 -29.38 0.29 -38.90
N LEU A 9 -30.31 -0.13 -38.05
CA LEU A 9 -30.45 0.24 -36.64
C LEU A 9 -29.10 0.30 -35.93
N GLY A 10 -28.94 1.32 -35.10
CA GLY A 10 -27.74 1.63 -34.35
C GLY A 10 -27.06 0.42 -33.70
N SER A 11 -25.74 0.45 -33.83
CA SER A 11 -24.68 -0.06 -32.95
C SER A 11 -25.04 -1.17 -31.96
N PRO A 12 -24.29 -2.29 -31.95
CA PRO A 12 -24.40 -3.28 -30.88
C PRO A 12 -24.11 -2.60 -29.54
N LEU A 13 -25.11 -2.66 -28.67
CA LEU A 13 -25.02 -2.34 -27.25
C LEU A 13 -23.79 -3.04 -26.66
N GLY A 14 -22.82 -2.22 -26.24
CA GLY A 14 -21.80 -2.55 -25.26
C GLY A 14 -20.99 -3.79 -25.57
N SER A 15 -19.89 -3.62 -26.28
CA SER A 15 -18.69 -4.41 -25.98
C SER A 15 -18.40 -4.24 -24.48
N PRO A 16 -18.41 -5.29 -23.63
CA PRO A 16 -17.43 -5.34 -22.58
C PRO A 16 -16.11 -5.65 -23.28
N SER A 17 -15.49 -4.60 -23.84
CA SER A 17 -14.05 -4.69 -24.12
C SER A 17 -13.37 -5.09 -22.82
N PRO A 18 -12.38 -5.97 -22.92
CA PRO A 18 -11.93 -6.82 -21.83
C PRO A 18 -11.59 -5.97 -20.63
N VAL A 19 -11.90 -6.50 -19.45
CA VAL A 19 -11.07 -6.29 -18.26
C VAL A 19 -9.66 -6.72 -18.65
N SER A 20 -8.95 -5.84 -19.33
CA SER A 20 -7.51 -5.86 -19.35
C SER A 20 -7.16 -5.56 -17.90
N LEU A 21 -6.64 -6.59 -17.22
CA LEU A 21 -5.82 -6.46 -16.03
C LEU A 21 -4.56 -5.66 -16.43
N ASP A 22 -4.74 -4.40 -16.81
CA ASP A 22 -3.64 -3.48 -17.06
C ASP A 22 -3.05 -3.17 -15.68
N GLY A 23 -1.86 -3.71 -15.42
CA GLY A 23 -1.03 -3.39 -14.26
C GLY A 23 -0.66 -1.90 -14.15
N GLU A 24 -1.18 -1.06 -15.04
CA GLU A 24 -1.00 0.39 -15.12
C GLU A 24 -1.91 1.15 -14.13
N ALA A 25 -3.09 0.61 -13.79
CA ALA A 25 -4.02 1.25 -12.85
C ALA A 25 -3.59 1.15 -11.37
N ILE A 26 -2.72 0.20 -11.04
CA ILE A 26 -2.13 0.09 -9.68
C ILE A 26 -1.10 1.22 -9.47
N GLN A 27 -0.45 1.70 -10.53
CA GLN A 27 0.59 2.73 -10.44
C GLN A 27 0.03 4.14 -10.21
N SER A 28 -1.21 4.41 -10.63
CA SER A 28 -1.88 5.70 -10.43
C SER A 28 -2.62 5.82 -9.08
N HIS A 29 -2.53 4.80 -8.21
CA HIS A 29 -3.17 4.88 -6.90
C HIS A 29 -2.46 5.94 -6.04
N PRO A 30 -3.17 6.97 -5.54
CA PRO A 30 -2.54 8.05 -4.76
C PRO A 30 -1.84 7.52 -3.51
N LYS A 31 -2.36 6.44 -2.91
CA LYS A 31 -1.71 5.73 -1.80
C LYS A 31 -0.39 5.06 -2.19
N PHE A 32 -0.29 4.51 -3.40
CA PHE A 32 0.94 3.90 -3.88
C PHE A 32 2.02 4.95 -4.17
N GLN A 33 1.63 6.08 -4.78
CA GLN A 33 2.55 7.20 -4.99
C GLN A 33 3.04 7.81 -3.67
N GLU A 34 2.19 7.94 -2.66
CA GLU A 34 2.59 8.38 -1.31
C GLU A 34 3.57 7.39 -0.67
N SER A 35 3.33 6.08 -0.77
CA SER A 35 4.26 5.05 -0.26
C SER A 35 5.61 5.08 -0.97
N LEU A 36 5.63 5.31 -2.29
CA LEU A 36 6.88 5.45 -3.05
C LEU A 36 7.67 6.69 -2.62
N LYS A 37 6.99 7.83 -2.43
CA LYS A 37 7.62 9.05 -1.92
C LYS A 37 8.19 8.84 -0.51
N PHE A 38 7.44 8.14 0.34
CA PHE A 38 7.90 7.79 1.68
C PHE A 38 9.17 6.93 1.62
N LEU A 39 9.23 5.92 0.75
CA LEU A 39 10.42 5.10 0.54
C LEU A 39 11.63 5.90 0.07
N ASP A 40 11.44 6.84 -0.86
CA ASP A 40 12.52 7.74 -1.31
C ASP A 40 13.02 8.64 -0.17
N GLU A 41 12.11 9.17 0.66
CA GLU A 41 12.47 10.01 1.79
C GLU A 41 13.24 9.24 2.87
N VAL A 42 12.80 8.03 3.22
CA VAL A 42 13.56 7.10 4.09
C VAL A 42 14.92 6.85 3.48
N LYS A 43 15.00 6.51 2.18
CA LYS A 43 16.26 6.25 1.51
C LYS A 43 17.21 7.43 1.63
N ARG A 44 16.77 8.65 1.30
CA ARG A 44 17.61 9.86 1.35
C ARG A 44 18.05 10.24 2.76
N ARG A 45 17.19 10.04 3.76
CA ARG A 45 17.52 10.33 5.17
C ARG A 45 18.54 9.36 5.73
N PHE A 46 18.39 8.08 5.42
CA PHE A 46 19.25 7.03 5.94
C PHE A 46 20.48 6.76 5.06
N GLU A 47 20.47 7.14 3.78
CA GLU A 47 21.62 7.07 2.86
C GLU A 47 22.90 7.67 3.45
N ALA A 48 22.79 8.83 4.09
CA ALA A 48 23.94 9.55 4.62
C ALA A 48 24.43 8.99 5.97
N THR A 49 23.57 8.31 6.72
CA THR A 49 23.85 7.94 8.12
C THR A 49 23.95 6.43 8.31
N GLN A 50 22.98 5.68 7.78
CA GLN A 50 22.82 4.24 7.95
C GLN A 50 22.18 3.63 6.68
N PRO A 51 22.96 3.38 5.61
CA PRO A 51 22.42 2.89 4.33
C PRO A 51 21.80 1.49 4.43
N GLU A 52 22.09 0.75 5.50
CA GLU A 52 21.52 -0.56 5.83
C GLU A 52 20.05 -0.51 6.30
N VAL A 53 19.56 0.66 6.73
CA VAL A 53 18.18 0.82 7.20
C VAL A 53 17.17 0.64 6.06
N TYR A 54 17.46 1.20 4.89
CA TYR A 54 16.58 1.07 3.72
C TYR A 54 16.34 -0.38 3.29
N PRO A 55 17.38 -1.22 3.02
CA PRO A 55 17.15 -2.61 2.65
C PRO A 55 16.51 -3.43 3.78
N ALA A 56 16.83 -3.16 5.06
CA ALA A 56 16.16 -3.80 6.19
C ALA A 56 14.66 -3.49 6.25
N PHE A 57 14.27 -2.24 5.94
CA PHE A 57 12.88 -1.82 5.90
C PHE A 57 12.10 -2.48 4.75
N ILE A 58 12.69 -2.55 3.56
CA ILE A 58 12.11 -3.26 2.41
C ILE A 58 11.96 -4.75 2.72
N GLN A 59 12.94 -5.35 3.39
CA GLN A 59 12.88 -6.75 3.80
C GLN A 59 11.72 -7.00 4.76
N ALA A 60 11.54 -6.16 5.78
CA ALA A 60 10.40 -6.26 6.70
C ALA A 60 9.06 -6.21 5.94
N LEU A 61 8.87 -5.21 5.07
CA LEU A 61 7.67 -5.07 4.23
C LEU A 61 7.45 -6.26 3.29
N SER A 62 8.52 -6.81 2.73
CA SER A 62 8.47 -7.97 1.84
C SER A 62 8.06 -9.22 2.60
N THR A 63 8.62 -9.45 3.79
CA THR A 63 8.24 -10.57 4.65
C THR A 63 6.75 -10.55 4.97
N PHE A 64 6.16 -9.38 5.25
CA PHE A 64 4.71 -9.27 5.48
C PHE A 64 3.88 -9.51 4.22
N ASN A 65 4.31 -9.00 3.06
CA ASN A 65 3.60 -9.24 1.80
C ASN A 65 3.66 -10.73 1.39
N GLN A 66 4.78 -11.40 1.64
CA GLN A 66 4.96 -12.82 1.32
C GLN A 66 4.25 -13.74 2.33
N ALA A 67 4.26 -13.37 3.61
CA ALA A 67 3.57 -14.10 4.67
C ALA A 67 2.07 -13.76 4.71
N ALA A 68 1.45 -13.58 3.53
CA ALA A 68 0.05 -13.20 3.35
C ALA A 68 -0.82 -13.90 4.41
N PRO A 69 -1.26 -13.17 5.44
CA PRO A 69 -1.73 -13.78 6.67
C PRO A 69 -3.02 -14.55 6.38
N ARG A 70 -3.06 -15.83 6.76
CA ARG A 70 -4.27 -16.66 6.57
C ARG A 70 -5.38 -16.26 7.52
N THR A 71 -5.02 -15.64 8.65
CA THR A 71 -5.93 -15.24 9.71
C THR A 71 -5.70 -13.80 10.13
N ARG A 72 -6.73 -13.17 10.71
CA ARG A 72 -6.65 -11.78 11.16
C ARG A 72 -5.70 -11.61 12.35
N GLU A 73 -5.55 -12.63 13.20
CA GLU A 73 -4.55 -12.61 14.27
C GLU A 73 -3.11 -12.62 13.76
N GLU A 74 -2.81 -13.39 12.71
CA GLU A 74 -1.48 -13.38 12.09
C GLU A 74 -1.18 -12.04 11.41
N ALA A 75 -2.19 -11.42 10.78
CA ALA A 75 -2.04 -10.08 10.20
C ALA A 75 -1.66 -9.05 11.27
N ASP A 76 -2.31 -9.12 12.44
CA ASP A 76 -2.08 -8.23 13.58
C ASP A 76 -0.67 -8.41 14.16
N ARG A 77 -0.22 -9.66 14.37
CA ARG A 77 1.14 -9.95 14.83
C ARG A 77 2.20 -9.51 13.84
N ASN A 78 2.02 -9.80 12.55
CA ASN A 78 2.97 -9.37 11.52
C ASN A 78 3.04 -7.85 11.41
N LEU A 79 1.91 -7.16 11.57
CA LEU A 79 1.88 -5.70 11.56
C LEU A 79 2.57 -5.10 12.78
N ALA A 80 2.44 -5.72 13.96
CA ALA A 80 3.19 -5.36 15.16
C ALA A 80 4.70 -5.59 15.02
N GLU A 81 5.12 -6.71 14.42
CA GLU A 81 6.52 -7.00 14.12
C GLU A 81 7.11 -5.96 13.14
N ILE A 82 6.39 -5.65 12.06
CA ILE A 82 6.81 -4.57 11.14
C ILE A 82 6.88 -3.25 11.87
N HIS A 83 5.87 -2.90 12.67
CA HIS A 83 5.84 -1.62 13.38
C HIS A 83 7.02 -1.50 14.36
N ALA A 84 7.30 -2.54 15.15
CA ALA A 84 8.45 -2.58 16.05
C ALA A 84 9.77 -2.45 15.30
N THR A 85 9.91 -3.18 14.18
CA THR A 85 11.09 -3.12 13.31
C THR A 85 11.26 -1.73 12.69
N ALA A 86 10.19 -1.16 12.14
CA ALA A 86 10.15 0.19 11.59
C ALA A 86 10.53 1.23 12.65
N ARG A 87 10.02 1.12 13.87
CA ARG A 87 10.38 2.00 14.99
C ARG A 87 11.85 1.90 15.37
N ALA A 88 12.43 0.70 15.35
CA ALA A 88 13.85 0.50 15.64
C ALA A 88 14.75 1.06 14.53
N LEU A 89 14.36 0.84 13.27
CA LEU A 89 15.04 1.33 12.07
C LEU A 89 14.96 2.85 11.94
N LEU A 90 13.78 3.42 12.21
CA LEU A 90 13.50 4.85 12.14
C LEU A 90 13.82 5.59 13.46
N ARG A 91 14.57 4.96 14.37
CA ARG A 91 14.87 5.53 15.69
C ARG A 91 15.64 6.84 15.55
N GLY A 92 15.03 7.93 16.01
CA GLY A 92 15.56 9.31 15.87
C GLY A 92 14.88 10.14 14.77
N HIS A 93 14.01 9.54 13.97
CA HIS A 93 13.22 10.20 12.92
C HIS A 93 11.72 10.02 13.16
N GLY A 94 11.16 10.79 14.11
CA GLY A 94 9.74 10.72 14.48
C GLY A 94 8.79 11.00 13.31
N ASP A 95 9.16 11.91 12.41
CA ASP A 95 8.35 12.30 11.24
C ASP A 95 8.08 11.11 10.31
N LEU A 96 9.09 10.26 10.10
CA LEU A 96 8.97 9.07 9.25
C LEU A 96 8.13 7.98 9.92
N LEU A 97 8.24 7.86 11.25
CA LEU A 97 7.44 6.91 12.01
C LEU A 97 5.95 7.30 12.00
N GLU A 98 5.62 8.59 12.18
CA GLU A 98 4.24 9.09 12.08
C GLU A 98 3.65 8.84 10.68
N ARG A 99 4.42 9.07 9.62
CA ARG A 99 4.01 8.78 8.24
C ARG A 99 3.70 7.29 8.06
N PHE A 100 4.56 6.42 8.61
CA PHE A 100 4.35 4.97 8.58
C PHE A 100 3.07 4.59 9.34
N GLU A 101 2.87 5.12 10.56
CA GLU A 101 1.68 4.88 11.37
C GLU A 101 0.40 5.40 10.73
N SER A 102 0.46 6.54 10.01
CA SER A 102 -0.64 7.08 9.23
C SER A 102 -1.00 6.21 8.00
N GLY A 103 -0.06 5.40 7.52
CA GLY A 103 -0.29 4.42 6.45
C GLY A 103 -0.96 3.15 6.95
N LEU A 104 -0.99 2.91 8.27
CA LEU A 104 -1.64 1.75 8.85
C LEU A 104 -3.17 1.91 8.85
N PRO A 105 -3.93 0.83 8.60
CA PRO A 105 -5.38 0.90 8.70
C PRO A 105 -5.79 1.28 10.13
N ALA A 106 -6.73 2.22 10.26
CA ALA A 106 -7.22 2.73 11.54
C ALA A 106 -7.63 1.63 12.53
N GLU A 107 -8.12 0.51 12.00
CA GLU A 107 -8.48 -0.71 12.73
C GLU A 107 -7.31 -1.30 13.55
N TYR A 108 -6.08 -1.25 13.04
CA TYR A 108 -4.88 -1.67 13.77
C TYR A 108 -4.54 -0.71 14.89
N LEU A 109 -4.59 0.61 14.62
CA LEU A 109 -4.33 1.65 15.62
C LEU A 109 -5.35 1.57 16.77
N HIS A 110 -6.62 1.34 16.45
CA HIS A 110 -7.69 1.17 17.43
C HIS A 110 -7.49 -0.07 18.31
N LYS A 111 -6.98 -1.17 17.73
CA LYS A 111 -6.76 -2.40 18.46
C LYS A 111 -5.53 -2.33 19.37
N ARG A 112 -4.45 -1.69 18.92
CA ARG A 112 -3.27 -1.43 19.76
C ARG A 112 -3.62 -0.55 20.97
N ALA A 113 -4.42 0.50 20.76
CA ALA A 113 -4.92 1.34 21.85
C ALA A 113 -5.76 0.55 22.87
N LYS A 114 -6.53 -0.46 22.42
CA LYS A 114 -7.25 -1.38 23.30
C LYS A 114 -6.35 -2.41 24.01
N SER A 115 -5.28 -2.87 23.37
CA SER A 115 -4.37 -3.87 23.95
C SER A 115 -3.40 -3.30 25.00
N GLU A 116 -3.15 -1.98 25.00
CA GLU A 116 -2.24 -1.31 25.95
C GLU A 116 -2.94 -0.69 27.17
N GLY A 117 -4.27 -0.77 27.33
CA GLY A 117 -4.92 -0.11 28.46
C GLY A 117 -6.42 -0.35 28.65
N GLN A 118 -6.81 -1.56 29.04
CA GLN A 118 -8.08 -1.75 29.75
C GLN A 118 -7.90 -2.71 30.94
N ILE A 119 -7.55 -2.11 32.07
CA ILE A 119 -7.92 -2.51 33.43
C ILE A 119 -9.23 -1.83 33.80
#